data_AF-A0A1E1WXW9-F1
#
_entry.id   AF-A0A1E1WXW9-F1
#
_cell.length_a   1.000
_cell.length_b   1.000
_cell.length_c   1.000
_cell.angle_alpha   90.00
_cell.angle_beta   90.00
_cell.angle_gamma   90.00
#
_symmetry.space_group_name_H-M   'P 1'
#
loop_
_entity.id
_entity.type
_entity.pdbx_description
1 polymer ?
#
loop_
_entity_poly.entity_id
_entity_poly.type
_entity_poly.pdbx_seq_one_letter_code
_entity_poly.pdbx_strand_id
1 'polypeptide(L)'
;SRLIYYVAGYVARKCVLKSKCLACTSELLLSASEGKMLNAAVFTRACDFGGLLYPSVKLFKFITNLEGIFTGCFSSNKLHQDSIMDVLAVIHNKQTEAIGCEEHSQTLTANMIGFYVVTRMHFYVKGLNKSRDAARRKSHQHLKLSRI
;
A
#
# COMPACT_ATOMS: atom_id res chain seq x y z
N SER A 1 -10.26 -4.31 3.95
CA SER A 1 -9.31 -3.95 5.03
C SER A 1 -9.28 -2.44 5.24
N ARG A 2 -9.43 -1.96 6.49
CA ARG A 2 -9.50 -0.52 6.83
C ARG A 2 -8.17 0.21 6.66
N LEU A 3 -7.06 -0.47 6.95
CA LEU A 3 -5.71 0.09 6.78
C LEU A 3 -5.35 0.23 5.29
N ILE A 4 -5.72 -0.74 4.46
CA ILE A 4 -5.52 -0.65 3.00
C ILE A 4 -6.26 0.55 2.43
N TYR A 5 -7.47 0.84 2.90
CA TYR A 5 -8.23 2.02 2.46
C TYR A 5 -7.49 3.33 2.80
N TYR A 6 -6.95 3.43 4.01
CA TYR A 6 -6.12 4.57 4.41
C TYR A 6 -4.86 4.71 3.55
N VAL A 7 -4.16 3.61 3.28
CA VAL A 7 -2.99 3.58 2.39
C VAL A 7 -3.37 3.96 0.96
N ALA A 8 -4.53 3.53 0.47
CA ALA A 8 -5.01 3.94 -0.86
C ALA A 8 -5.21 5.46 -0.95
N GLY A 9 -5.66 6.12 0.12
CA GLY A 9 -5.71 7.59 0.20
C GLY A 9 -4.32 8.23 0.16
N TYR A 10 -3.32 7.60 0.78
CA TYR A 10 -1.92 8.03 0.68
C TYR A 10 -1.35 7.86 -0.73
N VAL A 11 -1.64 6.74 -1.41
CA VAL A 11 -1.27 6.53 -2.81
C VAL A 11 -1.93 7.57 -3.71
N ALA A 12 -3.22 7.86 -3.51
CA ALA A 12 -3.93 8.88 -4.27
C ALA A 12 -3.28 10.27 -4.14
N ARG A 13 -2.86 10.64 -2.92
CA ARG A 13 -2.14 11.91 -2.70
C ARG A 13 -0.85 11.97 -3.49
N LYS A 14 -0.13 10.85 -3.58
CA LYS A 14 1.19 10.81 -4.22
C LYS A 14 1.14 10.64 -5.73
N CYS A 15 0.06 10.08 -6.27
CA CYS A 15 -0.06 9.75 -7.69
C CYS A 15 -1.20 10.53 -8.37
N VAL A 16 -2.44 10.38 -7.86
CA VAL A 16 -3.65 10.97 -8.48
C VAL A 16 -3.61 12.50 -8.40
N LEU A 17 -3.36 13.08 -7.22
CA LEU A 17 -3.32 14.56 -7.11
C LEU A 17 -2.15 15.18 -7.89
N LYS A 18 -1.08 14.41 -8.14
CA LYS A 18 0.06 14.89 -8.92
C LYS A 18 -0.22 14.94 -10.42
N SER A 19 -1.15 14.13 -10.94
CA SER A 19 -1.51 14.19 -12.35
C SER A 19 -2.25 15.48 -12.72
N LYS A 20 -2.85 16.17 -11.72
CA LYS A 20 -3.69 17.37 -11.91
C LYS A 20 -4.85 17.15 -12.90
N CYS A 21 -5.18 15.89 -13.20
CA CYS A 21 -6.26 15.53 -14.11
C CYS A 21 -7.58 15.44 -13.33
N LEU A 22 -8.56 16.25 -13.75
CA LEU A 22 -9.89 16.25 -13.13
C LEU A 22 -10.61 14.92 -13.35
N ALA A 23 -10.52 14.33 -14.54
CA ALA A 23 -11.15 13.04 -14.83
C ALA A 23 -10.61 11.92 -13.92
N CYS A 24 -9.29 11.79 -13.77
CA CYS A 24 -8.69 10.84 -12.83
C CYS A 24 -9.09 11.12 -11.38
N THR A 25 -9.16 12.40 -10.99
CA THR A 25 -9.55 12.78 -9.64
C THR A 25 -10.99 12.35 -9.34
N SER A 26 -11.93 12.67 -10.23
CA SER A 26 -13.35 12.32 -10.10
C SER A 26 -13.59 10.81 -10.16
N GLU A 27 -12.79 10.07 -10.93
CA GLU A 27 -12.94 8.62 -11.04
C GLU A 27 -12.35 7.87 -9.82
N LEU A 28 -11.23 8.37 -9.28
CA LEU A 28 -10.42 7.64 -8.29
C LEU A 28 -10.59 8.15 -6.86
N LEU A 29 -11.24 9.30 -6.66
CA LEU A 29 -11.53 9.88 -5.34
C LEU A 29 -13.01 10.16 -5.18
N LEU A 30 -13.47 10.07 -3.93
CA LEU A 30 -14.78 10.49 -3.50
C LEU A 30 -14.68 11.85 -2.80
N SER A 31 -15.80 12.57 -2.73
CA SER A 31 -15.91 13.68 -1.80
C SER A 31 -15.76 13.17 -0.35
N ALA A 32 -15.36 14.06 0.56
CA ALA A 32 -15.20 13.69 1.95
C ALA A 32 -16.52 13.23 2.60
N SER A 33 -17.66 13.81 2.21
CA SER A 33 -18.99 13.40 2.70
C SER A 33 -19.32 11.98 2.28
N GLU A 34 -19.18 11.65 1.00
CA GLU A 34 -19.43 10.31 0.47
C GLU A 34 -18.45 9.28 1.03
N GLY A 35 -17.15 9.61 1.01
CA GLY A 35 -16.09 8.73 1.49
C GLY A 35 -16.23 8.37 2.97
N LYS A 36 -16.69 9.33 3.80
CA LYS A 36 -16.94 9.10 5.23
C LYS A 36 -18.11 8.12 5.47
N MET A 37 -18.99 7.88 4.51
CA MET A 37 -20.07 6.90 4.67
C MET A 37 -19.59 5.45 4.49
N LEU A 38 -18.43 5.22 3.88
CA LEU A 38 -17.93 3.87 3.62
C LEU A 38 -17.41 3.19 4.89
N ASN A 39 -17.82 1.93 5.10
CA ASN A 39 -17.32 1.08 6.20
C ASN A 39 -15.80 0.85 6.14
N ALA A 40 -15.22 0.84 4.93
CA ALA A 40 -13.77 0.74 4.76
C ALA A 40 -13.01 1.97 5.29
N ALA A 41 -13.67 3.12 5.35
CA ALA A 41 -13.08 4.39 5.74
C ALA A 41 -12.99 4.60 7.26
N VAL A 42 -13.59 3.73 8.10
CA VAL A 42 -13.68 3.91 9.57
C VAL A 42 -12.36 4.39 10.20
N PHE A 43 -11.24 3.74 9.86
CA PHE A 43 -9.91 4.14 10.36
C PHE A 43 -9.46 5.49 9.81
N THR A 44 -9.68 5.75 8.52
CA THR A 44 -9.35 7.03 7.88
C THR A 44 -10.12 8.17 8.54
N ARG A 45 -11.42 8.00 8.81
CA ARG A 45 -12.24 9.01 9.50
C ARG A 45 -11.73 9.31 10.91
N ALA A 46 -11.33 8.27 11.65
CA ALA A 46 -10.81 8.44 13.01
C ALA A 46 -9.48 9.22 13.05
N CYS A 47 -8.73 9.25 11.94
CA CYS A 47 -7.48 9.98 11.80
C CYS A 47 -7.59 11.24 10.94
N ASP A 48 -8.80 11.59 10.46
CA ASP A 48 -8.99 12.71 9.53
C ASP A 48 -9.24 14.02 10.30
N PHE A 49 -8.30 14.95 10.14
CA PHE A 49 -8.40 16.32 10.65
C PHE A 49 -8.72 17.32 9.54
N GLY A 50 -9.43 16.88 8.49
CA GLY A 50 -9.87 17.71 7.36
C GLY A 50 -8.93 17.69 6.17
N GLY A 51 -7.92 16.81 6.18
CA GLY A 51 -6.88 16.77 5.15
C GLY A 51 -6.80 15.45 4.40
N LEU A 52 -7.45 14.37 4.86
CA LEU A 52 -7.30 13.05 4.25
C LEU A 52 -8.13 12.88 2.98
N LEU A 53 -7.63 12.05 2.07
CA LEU A 53 -8.33 11.71 0.83
C LEU A 53 -9.12 10.42 1.03
N TYR A 54 -10.28 10.36 0.38
CA TYR A 54 -11.16 9.19 0.40
C TYR A 54 -11.14 8.54 -0.98
N PRO A 55 -10.47 7.39 -1.14
CA PRO A 55 -10.45 6.63 -2.38
C PRO A 55 -11.83 6.21 -2.87
N SER A 56 -12.04 6.21 -4.18
CA SER A 56 -13.19 5.53 -4.78
C SER A 56 -13.07 4.01 -4.60
N VAL A 57 -14.18 3.30 -4.82
CA VAL A 57 -14.21 1.83 -4.78
C VAL A 57 -13.24 1.24 -5.80
N LYS A 58 -13.10 1.86 -6.99
CA LYS A 58 -12.16 1.43 -8.03
C LYS A 58 -10.72 1.48 -7.53
N LEU A 59 -10.31 2.62 -6.98
CA LEU A 59 -8.98 2.78 -6.42
C LEU A 59 -8.73 1.82 -5.24
N PHE A 60 -9.71 1.69 -4.33
CA PHE A 60 -9.57 0.80 -3.18
C PHE A 60 -9.38 -0.66 -3.60
N LYS A 61 -10.15 -1.14 -4.60
CA LYS A 61 -10.00 -2.48 -5.16
C LYS A 61 -8.63 -2.69 -5.79
N PHE A 62 -8.16 -1.72 -6.57
CA PHE A 62 -6.84 -1.76 -7.19
C PHE A 62 -5.71 -1.94 -6.16
N ILE A 63 -5.68 -1.10 -5.12
CA ILE A 63 -4.66 -1.20 -4.05
C ILE A 63 -4.82 -2.49 -3.24
N THR A 64 -6.05 -2.96 -3.03
CA THR A 64 -6.30 -4.25 -2.36
C THR A 64 -5.73 -5.42 -3.17
N ASN A 65 -5.86 -5.40 -4.49
CA ASN A 65 -5.27 -6.42 -5.37
C ASN A 65 -3.74 -6.40 -5.28
N LEU A 66 -3.12 -5.22 -5.30
CA LEU A 66 -1.67 -5.09 -5.13
C LEU A 66 -1.20 -5.62 -3.76
N GLU A 67 -1.92 -5.35 -2.66
CA GLU A 67 -1.60 -5.92 -1.34
C GLU A 67 -1.71 -7.45 -1.35
N GLY A 68 -2.74 -7.99 -2.00
CA GLY A 68 -2.93 -9.43 -2.14
C GLY A 68 -1.77 -10.09 -2.88
N ILE A 69 -1.30 -9.48 -3.98
CA ILE A 69 -0.13 -9.96 -4.73
C ILE A 69 1.14 -9.87 -3.88
N PHE A 70 1.38 -8.72 -3.26
CA PHE A 70 2.54 -8.53 -2.40
C PHE A 70 2.57 -9.56 -1.27
N THR A 71 1.44 -9.74 -0.57
CA THR A 71 1.29 -10.73 0.51
C THR A 71 1.50 -12.15 0.00
N GLY A 72 0.97 -12.50 -1.17
CA GLY A 72 1.18 -13.80 -1.80
C GLY A 72 2.65 -14.10 -2.03
N CYS A 73 3.42 -13.11 -2.52
CA CYS A 73 4.85 -13.28 -2.78
C CYS A 73 5.64 -13.58 -1.50
N PHE A 74 5.36 -12.87 -0.40
CA PHE A 74 6.10 -13.03 0.87
C PHE A 74 5.48 -14.03 1.85
N SER A 75 4.37 -14.68 1.49
CA SER A 75 3.83 -15.82 2.27
C SER A 75 4.68 -17.07 2.09
N SER A 76 5.30 -17.23 0.92
CA SER A 76 6.07 -18.43 0.57
C SER A 76 7.56 -18.16 0.33
N ASN A 77 7.93 -16.92 0.03
CA ASN A 77 9.31 -16.55 -0.29
C ASN A 77 9.93 -15.68 0.80
N LYS A 78 11.24 -15.87 1.02
CA LYS A 78 12.04 -14.97 1.86
C LYS A 78 12.37 -13.71 1.09
N LEU A 79 12.67 -12.63 1.80
CA LEU A 79 13.25 -11.43 1.20
C LEU A 79 14.63 -11.73 0.60
N HIS A 80 14.86 -11.28 -0.63
CA HIS A 80 16.16 -11.26 -1.31
C HIS A 80 16.27 -10.02 -2.21
N GLN A 81 17.40 -9.88 -2.91
CA GLN A 81 17.72 -8.69 -3.72
C GLN A 81 16.72 -8.46 -4.87
N ASP A 82 16.18 -9.52 -5.46
CA ASP A 82 15.29 -9.46 -6.63
C ASP A 82 13.79 -9.43 -6.27
N SER A 83 13.44 -9.43 -4.97
CA SER A 83 12.05 -9.59 -4.55
C SER A 83 11.10 -8.49 -5.06
N ILE A 84 11.59 -7.28 -5.37
CA ILE A 84 10.76 -6.27 -6.05
C ILE A 84 10.43 -6.70 -7.48
N MET A 85 11.40 -7.24 -8.21
CA MET A 85 11.20 -7.69 -9.59
C MET A 85 10.24 -8.88 -9.64
N ASP A 86 10.32 -9.79 -8.68
CA ASP A 86 9.38 -10.92 -8.59
C ASP A 86 7.94 -10.45 -8.38
N VAL A 87 7.74 -9.48 -7.48
CA VAL A 87 6.41 -8.88 -7.26
C VAL A 87 5.90 -8.23 -8.55
N LEU A 88 6.74 -7.48 -9.25
CA LEU A 88 6.36 -6.84 -10.52
C LEU A 88 6.04 -7.87 -11.61
N ALA A 89 6.79 -8.97 -11.70
CA ALA A 89 6.51 -10.05 -12.64
C ALA A 89 5.13 -10.68 -12.38
N VAL A 90 4.76 -10.90 -11.11
CA VAL A 90 3.43 -11.41 -10.75
C VAL A 90 2.33 -10.39 -11.09
N ILE A 91 2.55 -9.10 -10.83
CA ILE A 91 1.59 -8.04 -11.18
C ILE A 91 1.34 -7.98 -12.69
N HIS A 92 2.41 -8.07 -13.48
CA HIS A 92 2.35 -8.09 -14.94
C HIS A 92 1.59 -9.32 -15.44
N ASN A 93 1.91 -10.51 -14.93
CA ASN A 93 1.29 -11.76 -15.35
C ASN A 93 -0.20 -11.85 -15.00
N LYS A 94 -0.63 -11.19 -13.91
CA LYS A 94 -2.05 -11.15 -13.50
C LYS A 94 -2.90 -10.15 -14.30
N GLN A 95 -2.32 -9.42 -15.26
CA GLN A 95 -3.04 -8.42 -16.08
C GLN A 95 -3.89 -7.47 -15.24
N THR A 96 -3.26 -6.81 -14.26
CA THR A 96 -3.98 -5.90 -13.36
C THR A 96 -4.68 -4.81 -14.17
N GLU A 97 -5.99 -4.63 -13.93
CA GLU A 97 -6.80 -3.62 -14.61
C GLU A 97 -6.17 -2.22 -14.52
N ALA A 98 -6.09 -1.54 -15.66
CA ALA A 98 -5.63 -0.16 -15.72
C ALA A 98 -6.64 0.78 -15.03
N ILE A 99 -6.12 1.81 -14.37
CA ILE A 99 -6.89 2.80 -13.63
C ILE A 99 -6.56 4.23 -14.07
N GLY A 100 -7.58 5.09 -14.08
CA GLY A 100 -7.50 6.45 -14.59
C GLY A 100 -8.24 6.61 -15.91
N CYS A 101 -8.36 7.87 -16.36
CA CYS A 101 -9.00 8.18 -17.63
C CYS A 101 -8.18 7.64 -18.81
N GLU A 102 -8.79 7.62 -19.99
CA GLU A 102 -8.20 7.10 -21.23
C GLU A 102 -6.75 7.56 -21.46
N GLU A 103 -6.51 8.87 -21.35
CA GLU A 103 -5.19 9.50 -21.53
C GLU A 103 -4.13 9.07 -20.50
N HIS A 104 -4.53 8.93 -19.24
CA HIS A 104 -3.60 8.72 -18.13
C HIS A 104 -3.56 7.27 -17.62
N SER A 105 -4.42 6.40 -18.13
CA SER A 105 -4.65 5.06 -17.59
C SER A 105 -3.34 4.27 -17.44
N GLN A 106 -2.52 4.22 -18.49
CA GLN A 106 -1.26 3.49 -18.49
C GLN A 106 -0.22 4.11 -17.54
N THR A 107 0.02 5.42 -17.66
CA THR A 107 1.07 6.11 -16.89
C THR A 107 0.72 6.17 -15.40
N LEU A 108 -0.55 6.44 -15.06
CA LEU A 108 -1.03 6.48 -13.69
C LEU A 108 -0.97 5.10 -13.04
N THR A 109 -1.37 4.05 -13.77
CA THR A 109 -1.27 2.66 -13.30
C THR A 109 0.17 2.28 -12.97
N ALA A 110 1.10 2.53 -13.89
CA ALA A 110 2.52 2.24 -13.68
C ALA A 110 3.10 3.00 -12.49
N ASN A 111 2.80 4.30 -12.38
CA ASN A 111 3.24 5.14 -11.25
C ASN A 111 2.70 4.63 -9.91
N MET A 112 1.43 4.22 -9.88
CA MET A 112 0.79 3.72 -8.66
C MET A 112 1.33 2.35 -8.25
N ILE A 113 1.57 1.45 -9.20
CA ILE A 113 2.23 0.16 -8.95
C ILE A 113 3.62 0.40 -8.36
N GLY A 114 4.45 1.17 -9.05
CA GLY A 114 5.83 1.43 -8.62
C GLY A 114 5.88 2.07 -7.23
N PHE A 115 5.08 3.12 -7.02
CA PHE A 115 5.01 3.79 -5.72
C PHE A 115 4.55 2.85 -4.61
N TYR A 116 3.48 2.08 -4.85
CA TYR A 116 2.91 1.20 -3.84
C TYR A 116 3.84 0.05 -3.49
N VAL A 117 4.41 -0.65 -4.49
CA VAL A 117 5.33 -1.79 -4.26
C VAL A 117 6.56 -1.35 -3.48
N VAL A 118 7.19 -0.24 -3.89
CA VAL A 118 8.36 0.31 -3.19
C VAL A 118 7.99 0.69 -1.76
N THR A 119 6.90 1.43 -1.56
CA THR A 119 6.44 1.83 -0.22
C THR A 119 6.15 0.62 0.66
N ARG A 120 5.49 -0.40 0.12
CA ARG A 120 5.11 -1.61 0.84
C ARG A 120 6.33 -2.46 1.20
N MET A 121 7.33 -2.52 0.32
CA MET A 121 8.62 -3.16 0.58
C MET A 121 9.35 -2.46 1.73
N HIS A 122 9.41 -1.13 1.75
CA HIS A 122 10.01 -0.39 2.86
C HIS A 122 9.36 -0.73 4.21
N PHE A 123 8.02 -0.78 4.27
CA PHE A 123 7.32 -1.17 5.49
C PHE A 123 7.55 -2.62 5.87
N TYR A 124 7.62 -3.52 4.89
CA TYR A 124 7.92 -4.93 5.11
C TYR A 124 9.32 -5.12 5.72
N VAL A 125 10.36 -4.55 5.09
CA VAL A 125 11.75 -4.61 5.58
C VAL A 125 11.87 -3.98 6.97
N LYS A 126 11.23 -2.82 7.19
CA LYS A 126 11.19 -2.18 8.51
C LYS A 126 10.57 -3.10 9.57
N GLY A 127 9.51 -3.83 9.22
CA GLY A 127 8.89 -4.85 10.07
C GLY A 127 9.84 -5.99 10.42
N LEU A 128 10.50 -6.58 9.41
CA LEU A 128 11.48 -7.66 9.60
C LEU A 128 12.64 -7.23 10.49
N ASN A 129 13.20 -6.04 10.26
CA ASN A 129 14.29 -5.50 11.06
C ASN A 129 13.87 -5.30 12.52
N LYS A 130 12.69 -4.73 12.76
CA LYS A 130 12.15 -4.56 14.13
C LYS A 130 12.01 -5.90 14.87
N SER A 131 11.53 -6.93 14.19
CA SER A 131 11.40 -8.28 14.76
C SER A 131 12.76 -8.91 15.08
N ARG A 132 13.74 -8.79 14.17
CA ARG A 132 15.11 -9.27 14.39
C ARG A 132 15.77 -8.58 15.57
N ASP A 133 15.63 -7.26 15.69
CA ASP A 133 16.22 -6.48 16.78
C ASP A 133 15.56 -6.79 18.13
N ALA A 134 14.25 -7.07 18.15
CA ALA A 134 13.56 -7.55 19.33
C ALA A 134 14.06 -8.93 19.77
N ALA A 135 14.25 -9.87 18.83
CA ALA A 135 14.78 -11.20 19.11
C ALA A 135 16.22 -11.14 19.65
N ARG A 136 17.07 -10.32 19.03
CA ARG A 136 18.44 -10.07 19.49
C ARG A 136 18.46 -9.55 20.93
N ARG A 137 17.64 -8.53 21.24
CA ARG A 137 17.55 -8.00 22.61
C ARG A 137 17.16 -9.05 23.65
N LYS A 138 16.18 -9.90 23.34
CA LYS A 138 15.79 -11.02 24.21
C LYS A 138 16.93 -12.02 24.43
N SER A 139 17.63 -12.40 23.36
CA SER A 139 18.80 -13.31 23.45
C SER A 139 19.90 -12.73 24.33
N HIS A 140 20.24 -11.43 24.17
CA HIS A 140 21.21 -10.76 25.04
C HIS A 140 20.77 -10.69 26.51
N GLN A 141 19.46 -10.56 26.78
CA GLN A 141 18.94 -10.59 28.14
C GLN A 141 19.09 -11.97 28.78
N HIS A 142 18.76 -13.04 28.04
CA HIS A 142 18.97 -14.42 28.52
C HIS A 142 20.45 -14.73 28.78
N LEU A 143 21.35 -14.28 27.90
CA LEU A 143 22.80 -14.43 28.09
C LEU A 143 23.34 -13.70 29.33
N LYS A 144 22.71 -12.60 29.74
CA LYS A 144 23.07 -11.91 31.00
C LYS A 144 22.59 -12.69 32.22
N LEU A 145 21.38 -13.24 32.15
CA LEU A 145 20.79 -14.03 33.24
C LEU A 145 21.49 -15.37 33.44
N SER A 146 22.00 -16.01 32.37
CA SER A 146 22.71 -17.28 32.44
C SER A 146 24.16 -17.17 32.93
N ARG A 147 24.62 -15.96 33.26
CA ARG A 147 25.98 -15.68 33.78
C ARG A 147 25.96 -15.31 35.27
N ILE A 148 24.78 -15.35 35.89
CA ILE A 148 24.54 -15.21 37.33
C ILE A 148 24.34 -16.62 37.88
#